data_AF-A0A8T2WUT4-F1
#
_entry.id   AF-A0A8T2WUT4-F1
#
_cell.length_a   1.000
_cell.length_b   1.000
_cell.length_c   1.000
_cell.angle_alpha   90.00
_cell.angle_beta   90.00
_cell.angle_gamma   90.00
#
_symmetry.space_group_name_H-M   'P 1'
#
loop_
_entity.id
_entity.type
_entity.pdbx_description
1 polymer ?
#
loop_
_entity_poly.entity_id
_entity_poly.type
_entity_poly.pdbx_seq_one_letter_code
_entity_poly.pdbx_strand_id
1 'polypeptide(L)'
;MFGGQVIPPSKSPHLRKSDKEEGNVEMEGLLHSTGSNDLKIASLPMTTAAIMPSPILLWRFKVLLFFLWGFICCKIGWDSVMRMSVNLRDLFLYEAFLYYNPLLLVTMMVWLWGVNLWVFAQSTISYAKIFDLDQNHLTHREIWKVATWMTIIVPTSMTAYLYLYSHGEVSLAASQPVLLYCAVSLVLIFPFDIFYLSSRYYLLRTLWRIVFPLQAITFADFFVADILTSMSKVFSDLERSVCRMVHRQVATIAWFEADSVCGSHSIGIPIALVLPYIFRLFQCLRQYKDTKEKTTLFNALKYLDCSTSDFSFSP
;
A
#
# COMPACT_ATOMS: atom_id res chain seq x y z
N MET A 1 20.53 34.98 -62.92
CA MET A 1 20.06 36.03 -62.00
C MET A 1 20.60 35.66 -60.61
N PHE A 2 21.88 35.85 -60.28
CA PHE A 2 22.57 37.13 -59.93
C PHE A 2 21.62 38.06 -59.16
N GLY A 3 21.77 38.37 -57.86
CA GLY A 3 22.96 38.52 -57.01
C GLY A 3 23.02 39.99 -56.56
N GLY A 4 22.95 40.28 -55.25
CA GLY A 4 23.05 41.66 -54.73
C GLY A 4 23.09 41.76 -53.20
N GLN A 5 24.30 41.93 -52.66
CA GLN A 5 24.62 42.40 -51.29
C GLN A 5 24.21 43.87 -51.07
N VAL A 6 24.24 44.33 -49.81
CA VAL A 6 24.96 45.54 -49.27
C VAL A 6 24.37 45.89 -47.87
N ILE A 7 25.03 45.52 -46.77
CA ILE A 7 25.90 46.32 -45.83
C ILE A 7 25.13 47.21 -44.79
N PRO A 8 25.46 47.11 -43.47
CA PRO A 8 24.97 47.97 -42.36
C PRO A 8 25.87 49.23 -42.16
N PRO A 9 25.50 50.24 -41.33
CA PRO A 9 26.15 50.34 -40.00
C PRO A 9 25.45 51.18 -38.88
N SER A 10 26.00 50.99 -37.66
CA SER A 10 26.25 51.96 -36.56
C SER A 10 25.10 52.49 -35.68
N LYS A 11 25.17 52.21 -34.36
CA LYS A 11 25.52 53.11 -33.22
C LYS A 11 24.44 54.19 -32.97
N SER A 12 23.88 54.38 -31.76
CA SER A 12 24.59 54.49 -30.48
C SER A 12 23.63 54.44 -29.28
N PRO A 13 24.07 53.95 -28.11
CA PRO A 13 23.51 54.32 -26.81
C PRO A 13 24.36 55.45 -26.19
N HIS A 14 23.71 56.53 -25.77
CA HIS A 14 24.27 57.69 -25.06
C HIS A 14 23.04 58.37 -24.43
N LEU A 15 22.99 58.87 -23.20
CA LEU A 15 23.96 59.53 -22.30
C LEU A 15 23.25 59.53 -20.91
N ARG A 16 23.88 59.45 -19.73
CA ARG A 16 24.73 60.49 -19.11
C ARG A 16 25.25 59.90 -17.77
N LYS A 17 26.55 59.59 -17.63
CA LYS A 17 27.71 60.41 -17.18
C LYS A 17 27.77 60.52 -15.63
N SER A 18 28.66 59.79 -14.91
CA SER A 18 30.13 59.99 -14.71
C SER A 18 30.43 61.20 -13.79
N ASP A 19 31.39 61.23 -12.85
CA ASP A 19 32.56 60.42 -12.45
C ASP A 19 32.98 60.87 -11.03
N LYS A 20 33.72 60.05 -10.27
CA LYS A 20 35.12 60.30 -9.82
C LYS A 20 35.51 59.45 -8.61
N GLU A 21 36.61 58.72 -8.79
CA GLU A 21 37.40 58.04 -7.76
C GLU A 21 38.49 58.95 -7.17
N GLU A 22 38.88 58.58 -5.95
CA GLU A 22 40.16 58.79 -5.23
C GLU A 22 40.56 60.18 -4.70
N GLY A 23 40.88 60.20 -3.39
CA GLY A 23 41.78 61.19 -2.80
C GLY A 23 41.52 61.58 -1.33
N ASN A 24 42.30 60.96 -0.43
CA ASN A 24 42.93 61.55 0.76
C ASN A 24 42.13 62.02 2.02
N VAL A 25 42.53 61.37 3.13
CA VAL A 25 43.13 61.95 4.36
C VAL A 25 42.22 62.54 5.47
N GLU A 26 42.57 62.13 6.70
CA GLU A 26 42.30 62.68 8.04
C GLU A 26 40.93 62.42 8.72
N MET A 27 40.95 61.63 9.80
CA MET A 27 40.81 62.17 11.16
C MET A 27 41.26 61.15 12.22
N GLU A 28 42.11 61.63 13.12
CA GLU A 28 42.74 60.96 14.26
C GLU A 28 41.80 60.62 15.43
N GLY A 29 42.29 59.76 16.34
CA GLY A 29 41.74 59.50 17.68
C GLY A 29 42.22 58.14 18.22
N LEU A 30 43.50 57.95 18.55
CA LEU A 30 44.18 58.27 19.83
C LEU A 30 43.99 57.20 20.94
N LEU A 31 45.14 56.71 21.43
CA LEU A 31 45.50 56.08 22.73
C LEU A 31 45.49 54.53 22.93
N HIS A 32 46.72 54.00 22.90
CA HIS A 32 47.39 53.13 23.90
C HIS A 32 46.76 51.80 24.37
N SER A 33 47.47 50.69 24.18
CA SER A 33 48.36 50.12 25.23
C SER A 33 48.90 48.74 24.85
N THR A 34 50.21 48.60 24.96
CA THR A 34 51.00 47.37 25.07
C THR A 34 50.51 46.49 26.23
N GLY A 35 50.51 45.16 26.07
CA GLY A 35 50.38 44.25 27.22
C GLY A 35 49.99 42.81 26.90
N SER A 36 50.99 41.97 26.66
CA SER A 36 51.19 40.64 27.28
C SER A 36 49.97 39.73 27.57
N ASN A 37 50.05 38.54 26.98
CA ASN A 37 49.61 37.23 27.50
C ASN A 37 48.12 37.01 27.73
N ASP A 38 47.50 36.19 26.88
CA ASP A 38 46.54 35.19 27.37
C ASP A 38 46.44 33.98 26.43
N LEU A 39 46.54 32.80 27.05
CA LEU A 39 46.32 31.49 26.47
C LEU A 39 44.97 31.45 25.74
N LYS A 40 44.98 31.23 24.43
CA LYS A 40 43.78 30.79 23.69
C LYS A 40 44.04 29.41 23.11
N ILE A 41 43.61 28.40 23.88
CA ILE A 41 43.35 27.05 23.39
C ILE A 41 42.39 27.21 22.20
N ALA A 42 42.90 26.99 21.00
CA ALA A 42 42.08 26.93 19.80
C ALA A 42 41.26 25.65 19.83
N SER A 43 40.04 25.72 20.37
CA SER A 43 39.01 24.71 20.13
C SER A 43 38.52 24.84 18.69
N LEU A 44 39.11 24.04 17.80
CA LEU A 44 38.50 23.75 16.50
C LEU A 44 37.13 23.12 16.75
N PRO A 45 36.03 23.64 16.17
CA PRO A 45 34.78 22.91 16.17
C PRO A 45 34.95 21.69 15.25
N MET A 46 34.93 20.49 15.83
CA MET A 46 34.71 19.25 15.08
C MET A 46 33.32 19.33 14.44
N THR A 47 33.25 19.83 13.22
CA THR A 47 32.14 19.52 12.34
C THR A 47 32.30 18.04 11.97
N THR A 48 31.65 17.17 12.74
CA THR A 48 31.42 15.79 12.34
C THR A 48 30.53 15.82 11.10
N ALA A 49 31.14 15.95 9.93
CA ALA A 49 30.46 15.73 8.67
C ALA A 49 30.01 14.27 8.68
N ALA A 50 28.72 14.04 8.93
CA ALA A 50 28.14 12.72 8.81
C ALA A 50 28.36 12.25 7.36
N ILE A 51 29.29 11.30 7.17
CA ILE A 51 29.53 10.66 5.89
C ILE A 51 28.27 9.85 5.58
N MET A 52 27.31 10.48 4.91
CA MET A 52 26.11 9.78 4.46
C MET A 52 26.54 8.76 3.40
N PRO A 53 26.30 7.45 3.62
CA PRO A 53 26.64 6.44 2.64
C PRO A 53 25.92 6.71 1.31
N SER A 54 26.57 6.37 0.20
CA SER A 54 26.01 6.65 -1.14
C SER A 54 24.63 5.98 -1.32
N PRO A 55 23.69 6.60 -2.05
CA PRO A 55 22.34 6.06 -2.24
C PRO A 55 22.31 4.63 -2.79
N ILE A 56 23.29 4.28 -3.64
CA ILE A 56 23.45 2.95 -4.23
C ILE A 56 23.87 1.93 -3.16
N LEU A 57 24.78 2.30 -2.27
CA LEU A 57 25.20 1.45 -1.15
C LEU A 57 24.03 1.22 -0.19
N LEU A 58 23.28 2.27 0.16
CA LEU A 58 22.06 2.15 0.99
C LEU A 58 21.01 1.23 0.37
N TRP A 59 20.79 1.32 -0.95
CA TRP A 59 19.87 0.43 -1.65
C TRP A 59 20.35 -1.02 -1.62
N ARG A 60 21.62 -1.29 -1.95
CA ARG A 60 22.21 -2.63 -1.88
C ARG A 60 22.12 -3.22 -0.48
N PHE A 61 22.41 -2.42 0.55
CA PHE A 61 22.31 -2.84 1.93
C PHE A 61 20.87 -3.22 2.32
N LYS A 62 19.87 -2.42 1.93
CA LYS A 62 18.44 -2.73 2.15
C LYS A 62 18.03 -4.04 1.47
N VAL A 63 18.50 -4.28 0.25
CA VAL A 63 18.23 -5.52 -0.49
C VAL A 63 18.83 -6.73 0.23
N LEU A 64 20.07 -6.62 0.70
CA LEU A 64 20.72 -7.69 1.49
C LEU A 64 19.95 -7.98 2.78
N LEU A 65 19.52 -6.95 3.51
CA LEU A 65 18.70 -7.12 4.71
C LEU A 65 17.38 -7.82 4.42
N PHE A 66 16.74 -7.52 3.28
CA PHE A 66 15.51 -8.18 2.87
C PHE A 66 15.71 -9.67 2.61
N PHE A 67 16.77 -10.06 1.90
CA PHE A 67 17.09 -11.47 1.69
C PHE A 67 17.47 -12.20 2.98
N LEU A 68 18.25 -11.55 3.85
CA LEU A 68 18.60 -12.10 5.16
C LEU A 68 17.35 -12.32 6.03
N TRP A 69 16.44 -11.34 6.07
CA TRP A 69 15.16 -11.46 6.76
C TRP A 69 14.32 -12.62 6.21
N GLY A 70 14.23 -12.75 4.88
CA GLY A 70 13.51 -13.85 4.24
C GLY A 70 14.10 -15.22 4.60
N PHE A 71 15.43 -15.35 4.58
CA PHE A 71 16.12 -16.57 5.00
C PHE A 71 15.83 -16.93 6.47
N ILE A 72 15.86 -15.95 7.37
CA ILE A 72 15.53 -16.13 8.79
C ILE A 72 14.08 -16.61 8.94
N CYS A 73 13.12 -16.00 8.24
CA CYS A 73 11.72 -16.40 8.30
C CYS A 73 11.53 -17.84 7.81
N CYS A 74 12.13 -18.21 6.68
CA CYS A 74 12.09 -19.56 6.15
C CYS A 74 12.68 -20.58 7.14
N LYS A 75 13.82 -20.26 7.75
CA LYS A 75 14.49 -21.14 8.72
C LYS A 75 13.62 -21.36 9.96
N ILE A 76 13.08 -20.28 10.54
CA ILE A 76 12.20 -20.37 11.72
C ILE A 76 10.91 -21.12 11.38
N GLY A 77 10.29 -20.82 10.23
CA GLY A 77 9.10 -21.50 9.77
C GLY A 77 9.33 -23.01 9.59
N TRP A 78 10.43 -23.38 8.94
CA TRP A 78 10.83 -24.77 8.77
C TRP A 78 11.04 -25.50 10.11
N ASP A 79 11.81 -24.90 11.03
CA ASP A 79 12.06 -25.49 12.35
C ASP A 79 10.75 -25.68 13.13
N SER A 80 9.84 -24.70 13.06
CA SER A 80 8.53 -24.74 13.72
C SER A 80 7.64 -25.87 13.19
N VAL A 81 7.63 -26.07 11.86
CA VAL A 81 6.88 -27.15 11.20
C VAL A 81 7.48 -28.52 11.53
N MET A 82 8.81 -28.64 11.52
CA MET A 82 9.50 -29.90 11.79
C MET A 82 9.39 -30.33 13.26
N ARG A 83 9.20 -29.38 14.18
CA ARG A 83 8.90 -29.66 15.59
C ARG A 83 7.52 -30.27 15.81
N MET A 84 6.58 -30.03 14.91
CA MET A 84 5.22 -30.55 15.02
C MET A 84 5.16 -32.05 14.66
N SER A 85 4.38 -32.79 15.45
CA SER A 85 4.11 -34.22 15.18
C SER A 85 3.50 -34.40 13.78
N VAL A 86 3.83 -35.49 13.10
CA VAL A 86 3.40 -35.75 11.72
C VAL A 86 1.87 -35.68 11.58
N ASN A 87 1.14 -36.20 12.56
CA ASN A 87 -0.34 -36.25 12.55
C ASN A 87 -1.00 -34.86 12.71
N LEU A 88 -0.30 -33.89 13.31
CA LEU A 88 -0.83 -32.53 13.53
C LEU A 88 -0.28 -31.51 12.53
N ARG A 89 0.73 -31.88 11.74
CA ARG A 89 1.44 -30.98 10.83
C ARG A 89 0.54 -30.40 9.75
N ASP A 90 -0.30 -31.25 9.15
CA ASP A 90 -1.21 -30.81 8.08
C ASP A 90 -2.28 -29.86 8.60
N LEU A 91 -2.84 -30.15 9.78
CA LEU A 91 -3.78 -29.27 10.47
C LEU A 91 -3.14 -27.93 10.82
N PHE A 92 -1.92 -27.97 11.37
CA PHE A 92 -1.14 -26.79 11.73
C PHE A 92 -0.87 -25.87 10.53
N LEU A 93 -0.45 -26.45 9.39
CA LEU A 93 -0.22 -25.69 8.16
C LEU A 93 -1.53 -25.17 7.57
N TYR A 94 -2.62 -25.95 7.66
CA TYR A 94 -3.93 -25.53 7.22
C TYR A 94 -4.44 -24.31 8.01
N GLU A 95 -4.28 -24.29 9.35
CA GLU A 95 -4.65 -23.13 10.16
C GLU A 95 -3.81 -21.89 9.79
N ALA A 96 -2.49 -22.04 9.66
CA ALA A 96 -1.64 -20.95 9.22
C ALA A 96 -2.07 -20.41 7.83
N PHE A 97 -2.35 -21.29 6.89
CA PHE A 97 -2.85 -20.91 5.58
C PHE A 97 -4.19 -20.17 5.68
N LEU A 98 -5.15 -20.70 6.44
CA LEU A 98 -6.48 -20.11 6.62
C LEU A 98 -6.42 -18.67 7.13
N TYR A 99 -5.56 -18.38 8.12
CA TYR A 99 -5.47 -17.03 8.68
C TYR A 99 -4.68 -16.05 7.81
N TYR A 100 -3.61 -16.50 7.15
CA TYR A 100 -2.69 -15.60 6.45
C TYR A 100 -2.93 -15.50 4.94
N ASN A 101 -3.59 -16.48 4.31
CA ASN A 101 -3.88 -16.45 2.86
C ASN A 101 -4.62 -15.18 2.42
N PRO A 102 -5.67 -14.69 3.11
CA PRO A 102 -6.36 -13.47 2.69
C PRO A 102 -5.43 -12.25 2.64
N LEU A 103 -4.61 -12.05 3.67
CA LEU A 103 -3.70 -10.90 3.73
C LEU A 103 -2.52 -11.02 2.76
N LEU A 104 -2.04 -12.23 2.48
CA LEU A 104 -1.03 -12.47 1.44
C LEU A 104 -1.58 -12.13 0.05
N LEU A 105 -2.81 -12.56 -0.27
CA LEU A 105 -3.46 -12.24 -1.55
C LEU A 105 -3.81 -10.76 -1.67
N VAL A 106 -4.26 -10.11 -0.59
CA VAL A 106 -4.42 -8.64 -0.56
C VAL A 106 -3.07 -7.94 -0.78
N THR A 107 -1.98 -8.42 -0.19
CA THR A 107 -0.63 -7.86 -0.42
C THR A 107 -0.24 -7.97 -1.90
N MET A 108 -0.51 -9.11 -2.53
CA MET A 108 -0.28 -9.29 -3.97
C MET A 108 -1.15 -8.37 -4.82
N MET A 109 -2.43 -8.19 -4.46
CA MET A 109 -3.32 -7.23 -5.13
C MET A 109 -2.75 -5.81 -5.06
N VAL A 110 -2.21 -5.37 -3.91
CA VAL A 110 -1.61 -4.03 -3.78
C VAL A 110 -0.35 -3.89 -4.64
N TRP A 111 0.46 -4.95 -4.77
CA TRP A 111 1.59 -4.97 -5.73
C TRP A 111 1.11 -4.78 -7.17
N LEU A 112 0.10 -5.56 -7.59
CA LEU A 112 -0.50 -5.48 -8.93
C LEU A 112 -1.12 -4.11 -9.19
N TRP A 113 -1.76 -3.51 -8.17
CA TRP A 113 -2.27 -2.16 -8.25
C TRP A 113 -1.16 -1.14 -8.48
N GLY A 114 -0.02 -1.28 -7.79
CA GLY A 114 1.17 -0.46 -8.05
C GLY A 114 1.71 -0.63 -9.46
N VAL A 115 1.72 -1.86 -10.01
CA VAL A 115 2.09 -2.13 -11.41
C VAL A 115 1.12 -1.44 -12.37
N ASN A 116 -0.18 -1.52 -12.14
CA ASN A 116 -1.19 -0.85 -12.96
C ASN A 116 -0.96 0.67 -13.00
N LEU A 117 -0.74 1.29 -11.84
CA LEU A 117 -0.43 2.73 -11.77
C LEU A 117 0.90 3.08 -12.44
N TRP A 118 1.90 2.20 -12.37
CA TRP A 118 3.15 2.41 -13.10
C TRP A 118 2.93 2.36 -14.61
N VAL A 119 2.17 1.39 -15.12
CA VAL A 119 1.81 1.31 -16.55
C VAL A 119 1.01 2.54 -16.98
N PHE A 120 0.03 2.98 -16.19
CA PHE A 120 -0.74 4.19 -16.47
C PHE A 120 0.13 5.45 -16.47
N ALA A 121 1.16 5.51 -15.60
CA ALA A 121 2.11 6.62 -15.58
C ALA A 121 3.02 6.66 -16.83
N GLN A 122 3.19 5.55 -17.55
CA GLN A 122 3.87 5.54 -18.85
C GLN A 122 2.95 5.92 -20.01
N SER A 123 1.63 5.92 -19.79
CA SER A 123 0.67 6.29 -20.81
C SER A 123 0.58 7.81 -20.97
N THR A 124 0.20 8.28 -22.16
CA THR A 124 0.02 9.70 -22.45
C THR A 124 -1.24 10.30 -21.82
N ILE A 125 -2.13 9.44 -21.29
CA ILE A 125 -3.43 9.85 -20.75
C ILE A 125 -3.32 10.03 -19.23
N SER A 126 -3.83 11.16 -18.74
CA SER A 126 -3.84 11.44 -17.30
C SER A 126 -4.83 10.53 -16.58
N TYR A 127 -4.33 9.44 -15.99
CA TYR A 127 -5.15 8.51 -15.19
C TYR A 127 -5.78 9.18 -13.97
N ALA A 128 -5.14 10.22 -13.40
CA ALA A 128 -5.71 11.00 -12.31
C ALA A 128 -7.07 11.62 -12.69
N LYS A 129 -7.22 12.08 -13.94
CA LYS A 129 -8.51 12.59 -14.45
C LYS A 129 -9.52 11.47 -14.68
N ILE A 130 -9.09 10.33 -15.21
CA ILE A 130 -9.98 9.18 -15.47
C ILE A 130 -10.58 8.63 -14.17
N PHE A 131 -9.74 8.52 -13.14
CA PHE A 131 -10.12 7.99 -11.84
C PHE A 131 -10.69 9.05 -10.88
N ASP A 132 -10.77 10.32 -11.30
CA ASP A 132 -11.20 11.46 -10.48
C ASP A 132 -10.41 11.55 -9.15
N LEU A 133 -9.09 11.41 -9.26
CA LEU A 133 -8.17 11.43 -8.12
C LEU A 133 -7.83 12.87 -7.70
N ASP A 134 -7.71 13.07 -6.39
CA ASP A 134 -7.25 14.32 -5.80
C ASP A 134 -5.78 14.63 -6.18
N GLN A 135 -5.35 15.90 -6.07
CA GLN A 135 -3.99 16.33 -6.41
C GLN A 135 -2.93 15.63 -5.54
N ASN A 136 -3.28 15.23 -4.33
CA ASN A 136 -2.43 14.51 -3.38
C ASN A 136 -2.60 12.98 -3.44
N HIS A 137 -2.94 12.43 -4.61
CA HIS A 137 -3.12 10.99 -4.75
C HIS A 137 -1.80 10.22 -4.60
N LEU A 138 -1.90 9.00 -4.09
CA LEU A 138 -0.76 8.09 -4.02
C LEU A 138 -0.20 7.78 -5.41
N THR A 139 1.12 7.87 -5.53
CA THR A 139 1.85 7.45 -6.73
C THR A 139 2.20 5.96 -6.65
N HIS A 140 2.49 5.33 -7.81
CA HIS A 140 2.92 3.92 -7.86
C HIS A 140 4.09 3.62 -6.91
N ARG A 141 5.01 4.58 -6.71
CA ARG A 141 6.16 4.44 -5.80
C ARG A 141 5.73 4.32 -4.35
N GLU A 142 4.74 5.09 -3.92
CA GLU A 142 4.23 5.04 -2.56
C GLU A 142 3.42 3.78 -2.32
N ILE A 143 2.64 3.35 -3.31
CA ILE A 143 1.94 2.06 -3.26
C ILE A 143 2.94 0.91 -3.13
N TRP A 144 4.04 0.91 -3.87
CA TRP A 144 5.08 -0.11 -3.72
C TRP A 144 5.79 -0.05 -2.35
N LYS A 145 5.94 1.13 -1.73
CA LYS A 145 6.42 1.21 -0.35
C LYS A 145 5.46 0.50 0.61
N VAL A 146 4.15 0.77 0.49
CA VAL A 146 3.12 0.10 1.31
C VAL A 146 3.14 -1.42 1.05
N ALA A 147 3.17 -1.85 -0.21
CA ALA A 147 3.25 -3.25 -0.59
C ALA A 147 4.50 -3.96 -0.01
N THR A 148 5.65 -3.27 0.00
CA THR A 148 6.89 -3.76 0.61
C THR A 148 6.73 -3.96 2.12
N TRP A 149 6.15 -2.98 2.83
CA TRP A 149 5.88 -3.11 4.27
C TRP A 149 4.92 -4.26 4.58
N MET A 150 3.85 -4.43 3.78
CA MET A 150 2.94 -5.57 3.92
C MET A 150 3.65 -6.91 3.67
N THR A 151 4.53 -6.95 2.66
CA THR A 151 5.35 -8.14 2.33
C THR A 151 6.31 -8.51 3.46
N ILE A 152 6.70 -7.57 4.31
CA ILE A 152 7.53 -7.84 5.49
C ILE A 152 6.64 -8.22 6.69
N ILE A 153 5.61 -7.44 6.98
CA ILE A 153 4.79 -7.57 8.19
C ILE A 153 3.98 -8.87 8.18
N VAL A 154 3.31 -9.20 7.07
CA VAL A 154 2.40 -10.36 6.99
C VAL A 154 3.18 -11.69 7.18
N PRO A 155 4.28 -11.96 6.44
CA PRO A 155 5.06 -13.18 6.66
C PRO A 155 5.81 -13.20 7.99
N THR A 156 6.22 -12.05 8.52
CA THR A 156 6.83 -11.99 9.87
C THR A 156 5.82 -12.42 10.93
N SER A 157 4.58 -11.92 10.86
CA SER A 157 3.50 -12.34 11.76
C SER A 157 3.17 -13.81 11.59
N MET A 158 3.11 -14.32 10.36
CA MET A 158 2.92 -15.76 10.08
C MET A 158 4.03 -16.60 10.71
N THR A 159 5.28 -16.18 10.55
CA THR A 159 6.44 -16.87 11.14
C THR A 159 6.36 -16.86 12.68
N ALA A 160 5.97 -15.73 13.27
CA ALA A 160 5.75 -15.63 14.72
C ALA A 160 4.61 -16.54 15.20
N TYR A 161 3.50 -16.62 14.46
CA TYR A 161 2.41 -17.55 14.72
C TYR A 161 2.90 -19.01 14.72
N LEU A 162 3.62 -19.42 13.66
CA LEU A 162 4.15 -20.78 13.54
C LEU A 162 5.11 -21.11 14.69
N TYR A 163 5.99 -20.17 15.02
CA TYR A 163 6.95 -20.31 16.12
C TYR A 163 6.23 -20.47 17.47
N LEU A 164 5.34 -19.55 17.83
CA LEU A 164 4.64 -19.58 19.12
C LEU A 164 3.78 -20.84 19.28
N TYR A 165 3.06 -21.21 18.22
CA TYR A 165 2.20 -22.40 18.23
C TYR A 165 3.02 -23.68 18.41
N SER A 166 4.14 -23.83 17.68
CA SER A 166 5.03 -25.00 17.82
C SER A 166 5.72 -25.12 19.19
N HIS A 167 5.79 -24.02 19.95
CA HIS A 167 6.31 -23.98 21.31
C HIS A 167 5.23 -24.20 22.39
N GLY A 168 3.96 -24.36 21.99
CA GLY A 168 2.83 -24.57 22.91
C GLY A 168 2.22 -23.27 23.46
N GLU A 169 2.68 -22.10 22.99
CA GLU A 169 2.18 -20.78 23.40
C GLU A 169 0.91 -20.40 22.60
N VAL A 170 -0.14 -21.22 22.75
CA VAL A 170 -1.38 -21.17 21.96
C VAL A 170 -2.07 -19.80 22.01
N SER A 171 -2.16 -19.18 23.20
CA SER A 171 -2.82 -17.88 23.37
C SER A 171 -2.08 -16.76 22.64
N LEU A 172 -0.74 -16.75 22.74
CA LEU A 172 0.09 -15.77 22.05
C LEU A 172 0.09 -16.01 20.54
N ALA A 173 0.10 -17.27 20.10
CA ALA A 173 -0.05 -17.62 18.69
C ALA A 173 -1.38 -17.08 18.14
N ALA A 174 -2.49 -17.35 18.84
CA ALA A 174 -3.82 -16.86 18.45
C ALA A 174 -3.91 -15.34 18.33
N SER A 175 -3.18 -14.60 19.18
CA SER A 175 -3.15 -13.14 19.12
C SER A 175 -2.50 -12.58 17.85
N GLN A 176 -1.57 -13.31 17.20
CA GLN A 176 -0.82 -12.83 16.05
C GLN A 176 -1.71 -12.44 14.85
N PRO A 177 -2.55 -13.33 14.29
CA PRO A 177 -3.44 -12.96 13.20
C PRO A 177 -4.49 -11.93 13.64
N VAL A 178 -5.01 -12.01 14.86
CA VAL A 178 -6.01 -11.04 15.37
C VAL A 178 -5.44 -9.63 15.39
N LEU A 179 -4.25 -9.45 15.98
CA LEU A 179 -3.58 -8.15 16.04
C LEU A 179 -3.28 -7.61 14.64
N LEU A 180 -2.85 -8.48 13.72
CA LEU A 180 -2.57 -8.08 12.35
C LEU A 180 -3.83 -7.59 11.62
N TYR A 181 -4.94 -8.32 11.72
CA TYR A 181 -6.21 -7.93 11.10
C TYR A 181 -6.78 -6.66 11.72
N CYS A 182 -6.70 -6.51 13.05
CA CYS A 182 -7.07 -5.28 13.74
C CYS A 182 -6.20 -4.10 13.29
N ALA A 183 -4.88 -4.28 13.20
CA ALA A 183 -3.96 -3.22 12.76
C ALA A 183 -4.25 -2.77 11.32
N VAL A 184 -4.46 -3.70 10.40
CA VAL A 184 -4.83 -3.39 9.00
C VAL A 184 -6.16 -2.64 8.94
N SER A 185 -7.18 -3.14 9.65
CA SER A 185 -8.51 -2.51 9.67
C SER A 185 -8.46 -1.10 10.27
N LEU A 186 -7.72 -0.93 11.37
CA LEU A 186 -7.49 0.37 11.99
C LEU A 186 -6.82 1.32 11.01
N VAL A 187 -5.71 0.95 10.36
CA VAL A 187 -5.00 1.81 9.41
C VAL A 187 -5.90 2.23 8.24
N LEU A 188 -6.77 1.34 7.73
CA LEU A 188 -7.68 1.63 6.63
C LEU A 188 -8.82 2.59 7.00
N ILE A 189 -9.39 2.45 8.20
CA ILE A 189 -10.56 3.23 8.65
C ILE A 189 -10.14 4.51 9.42
N PHE A 190 -8.88 4.61 9.84
CA PHE A 190 -8.40 5.69 10.69
C PHE A 190 -8.69 7.08 10.08
N PRO A 191 -9.42 7.96 10.79
CA PRO A 191 -9.94 9.19 10.20
C PRO A 191 -8.94 10.37 10.20
N PHE A 192 -7.82 10.25 10.91
CA PHE A 192 -6.83 11.33 11.02
C PHE A 192 -5.88 11.35 9.83
N ASP A 193 -5.23 12.50 9.58
CA ASP A 193 -4.27 12.71 8.49
C ASP A 193 -2.90 12.04 8.72
N ILE A 194 -2.95 10.76 9.09
CA ILE A 194 -1.81 9.88 9.31
C ILE A 194 -2.02 8.67 8.40
N PHE A 195 -1.03 8.34 7.55
CA PHE A 195 -1.08 7.29 6.52
C PHE A 195 -2.03 7.58 5.33
N TYR A 196 -1.74 8.65 4.57
CA TYR A 196 -2.34 8.90 3.25
C TYR A 196 -3.89 9.01 3.25
N LEU A 197 -4.41 9.97 4.03
CA LEU A 197 -5.85 10.17 4.23
C LEU A 197 -6.65 10.26 2.93
N SER A 198 -6.22 11.08 1.96
CA SER A 198 -6.94 11.25 0.68
C SER A 198 -7.16 9.92 -0.04
N SER A 199 -6.17 9.02 0.00
CA SER A 199 -6.27 7.73 -0.69
C SER A 199 -7.17 6.73 0.03
N ARG A 200 -7.17 6.72 1.37
CA ARG A 200 -8.12 5.90 2.15
C ARG A 200 -9.55 6.39 1.99
N TYR A 201 -9.74 7.70 2.04
CA TYR A 201 -11.05 8.30 1.81
C TYR A 201 -11.55 7.99 0.40
N TYR A 202 -10.69 8.10 -0.62
CA TYR A 202 -11.02 7.70 -1.99
C TYR A 202 -11.45 6.22 -2.07
N LEU A 203 -10.69 5.31 -1.47
CA LEU A 203 -11.02 3.88 -1.44
C LEU A 203 -12.37 3.64 -0.75
N LEU A 204 -12.57 4.16 0.46
CA LEU A 204 -13.79 3.98 1.24
C LEU A 204 -15.01 4.58 0.53
N ARG A 205 -14.88 5.78 -0.04
CA ARG A 205 -15.93 6.43 -0.82
C ARG A 205 -16.29 5.61 -2.06
N THR A 206 -15.30 5.07 -2.77
CA THR A 206 -15.51 4.23 -3.96
C THR A 206 -16.20 2.92 -3.58
N LEU A 207 -15.73 2.24 -2.52
CA LEU A 207 -16.38 1.03 -1.98
C LEU A 207 -17.84 1.31 -1.60
N TRP A 208 -18.12 2.42 -0.92
CA TRP A 208 -19.49 2.82 -0.58
C TRP A 208 -20.38 2.99 -1.81
N ARG A 209 -19.87 3.64 -2.87
CA ARG A 209 -20.60 3.81 -4.14
C ARG A 209 -20.83 2.49 -4.88
N ILE A 210 -19.92 1.51 -4.74
CA ILE A 210 -20.07 0.17 -5.32
C ILE A 210 -21.17 -0.60 -4.59
N VAL A 211 -21.18 -0.57 -3.25
CA VAL A 211 -22.20 -1.24 -2.42
C VAL A 211 -23.58 -0.62 -2.66
N PHE A 212 -23.64 0.71 -2.78
CA PHE A 212 -24.87 1.48 -2.99
C PHE A 212 -24.80 2.31 -4.28
N PRO A 213 -25.07 1.71 -5.46
CA PRO A 213 -25.02 2.40 -6.76
C PRO A 213 -26.23 3.34 -6.98
N LEU A 214 -26.35 4.36 -6.14
CA LEU A 214 -27.43 5.34 -6.15
C LEU A 214 -27.19 6.47 -7.17
N GLN A 215 -25.93 6.69 -7.53
CA GLN A 215 -25.47 7.73 -8.46
C GLN A 215 -25.04 7.11 -9.80
N ALA A 216 -24.77 7.96 -10.79
CA ALA A 216 -24.21 7.51 -12.07
C ALA A 216 -22.85 6.81 -11.84
N ILE A 217 -22.69 5.64 -12.45
CA ILE A 217 -21.50 4.80 -12.29
C ILE A 217 -20.32 5.47 -13.01
N THR A 218 -19.25 5.74 -12.27
CA THR A 218 -18.00 6.27 -12.85
C THR A 218 -17.09 5.14 -13.31
N PHE A 219 -16.09 5.47 -14.10
CA PHE A 219 -15.06 4.50 -14.50
C PHE A 219 -14.34 3.89 -13.29
N ALA A 220 -14.06 4.70 -12.25
CA ALA A 220 -13.45 4.22 -11.01
C ALA A 220 -14.31 3.17 -10.29
N ASP A 221 -15.61 3.45 -10.15
CA ASP A 221 -16.58 2.54 -9.54
C ASP A 221 -16.63 1.18 -10.27
N PHE A 222 -16.61 1.23 -11.61
CA PHE A 222 -16.51 0.04 -12.45
C PHE A 222 -15.17 -0.64 -12.17
N PHE A 223 -14.06 -0.01 -12.49
CA PHE A 223 -12.73 -0.63 -12.42
C PHE A 223 -12.44 -1.29 -11.05
N VAL A 224 -12.72 -0.61 -9.94
CA VAL A 224 -12.53 -1.18 -8.58
C VAL A 224 -13.47 -2.35 -8.34
N ALA A 225 -14.72 -2.31 -8.79
CA ALA A 225 -15.63 -3.43 -8.63
C ALA A 225 -15.20 -4.68 -9.43
N ASP A 226 -14.52 -4.55 -10.58
CA ASP A 226 -13.96 -5.73 -11.28
C ASP A 226 -12.81 -6.35 -10.47
N ILE A 227 -11.98 -5.52 -9.84
CA ILE A 227 -10.97 -6.01 -8.90
C ILE A 227 -11.64 -6.77 -7.74
N LEU A 228 -12.74 -6.25 -7.18
CA LEU A 228 -13.46 -6.95 -6.11
C LEU A 228 -13.99 -8.31 -6.58
N THR A 229 -14.49 -8.43 -7.82
CA THR A 229 -14.92 -9.74 -8.35
C THR A 229 -13.76 -10.72 -8.50
N SER A 230 -12.55 -10.24 -8.82
CA SER A 230 -11.34 -11.07 -8.86
C SER A 230 -10.86 -11.49 -7.46
N MET A 231 -11.35 -10.82 -6.42
CA MET A 231 -11.05 -11.08 -5.00
C MET A 231 -12.18 -11.82 -4.28
N SER A 232 -13.19 -12.34 -4.99
CA SER A 232 -14.34 -13.07 -4.40
C SER A 232 -13.90 -14.20 -3.47
N LYS A 233 -12.96 -15.03 -3.92
CA LYS A 233 -12.41 -16.11 -3.10
C LYS A 233 -11.66 -15.59 -1.86
N VAL A 234 -10.98 -14.45 -1.98
CA VAL A 234 -10.30 -13.80 -0.86
C VAL A 234 -11.31 -13.33 0.20
N PHE A 235 -12.46 -12.80 -0.21
CA PHE A 235 -13.53 -12.43 0.72
C PHE A 235 -14.14 -13.64 1.43
N SER A 236 -14.32 -14.75 0.72
CA SER A 236 -14.76 -16.02 1.32
C SER A 236 -13.76 -16.54 2.37
N ASP A 237 -12.46 -16.53 2.07
CA ASP A 237 -11.43 -16.96 3.02
C ASP A 237 -11.29 -15.98 4.20
N LEU A 238 -11.49 -14.68 3.94
CA LEU A 238 -11.53 -13.62 4.96
C LEU A 238 -12.71 -13.80 5.92
N GLU A 239 -13.90 -14.13 5.43
CA GLU A 239 -15.07 -14.42 6.27
C GLU A 239 -14.76 -15.60 7.20
N ARG A 240 -14.21 -16.68 6.64
CA ARG A 240 -13.86 -17.88 7.41
C ARG A 240 -12.81 -17.58 8.49
N SER A 241 -11.79 -16.79 8.16
CA SER A 241 -10.73 -16.42 9.12
C SER A 241 -11.27 -15.53 10.23
N VAL A 242 -12.07 -14.52 9.89
CA VAL A 242 -12.68 -13.59 10.86
C VAL A 242 -13.69 -14.30 11.76
N CYS A 243 -14.53 -15.18 11.22
CA CYS A 243 -15.49 -15.95 12.01
C CYS A 243 -14.77 -16.77 13.10
N ARG A 244 -13.71 -17.51 12.74
CA ARG A 244 -12.90 -18.28 13.71
C ARG A 244 -12.22 -17.39 14.75
N MET A 245 -11.76 -16.20 14.36
CA MET A 245 -11.16 -15.22 15.29
C MET A 245 -12.17 -14.67 16.30
N VAL A 246 -13.37 -14.30 15.85
CA VAL A 246 -14.43 -13.74 16.72
C VAL A 246 -14.95 -14.76 17.72
N HIS A 247 -15.13 -16.02 17.30
CA HIS A 247 -15.58 -17.10 18.17
C HIS A 247 -14.49 -17.67 19.08
N ARG A 248 -13.29 -17.05 19.13
CA ARG A 248 -12.12 -17.51 19.91
C ARG A 248 -11.69 -18.95 19.58
N GLN A 249 -11.91 -19.39 18.34
CA GLN A 249 -11.56 -20.72 17.83
C GLN A 249 -10.18 -20.72 17.16
N VAL A 250 -9.30 -19.84 17.62
CA VAL A 250 -7.94 -19.74 17.08
C VAL A 250 -7.02 -20.60 17.91
N ALA A 251 -6.30 -21.49 17.25
CA ALA A 251 -5.29 -22.33 17.86
C ALA A 251 -5.80 -23.30 18.96
N THR A 252 -7.11 -23.59 19.01
CA THR A 252 -7.69 -24.53 20.00
C THR A 252 -7.88 -25.93 19.42
N ILE A 253 -7.78 -26.96 20.27
CA ILE A 253 -7.98 -28.39 19.90
C ILE A 253 -9.45 -28.69 19.51
N ALA A 254 -10.37 -27.74 19.73
CA ALA A 254 -11.81 -27.87 19.45
C ALA A 254 -12.18 -27.57 17.99
N TRP A 255 -11.32 -27.95 17.03
CA TRP A 255 -11.58 -27.77 15.59
C TRP A 255 -12.89 -28.42 15.13
N PHE A 256 -13.27 -29.56 15.71
CA PHE A 256 -14.51 -30.27 15.39
C PHE A 256 -15.79 -29.53 15.80
N GLU A 257 -15.72 -28.66 16.81
CA GLU A 257 -16.88 -27.87 17.25
C GLU A 257 -17.01 -26.57 16.42
N ALA A 258 -15.88 -26.07 15.89
CA ALA A 258 -15.80 -24.88 15.05
C ALA A 258 -16.43 -25.04 13.66
N ASP A 259 -16.44 -26.26 13.12
CA ASP A 259 -17.07 -26.54 11.82
C ASP A 259 -18.59 -26.36 11.82
N SER A 260 -19.23 -26.36 13.00
CA SER A 260 -20.67 -26.15 13.13
C SER A 260 -21.12 -24.69 12.91
N VAL A 261 -20.27 -23.71 13.23
CA VAL A 261 -20.63 -22.26 13.18
C VAL A 261 -19.91 -21.53 12.06
N CYS A 262 -18.61 -21.77 11.88
CA CYS A 262 -17.73 -21.02 10.96
C CYS A 262 -17.17 -21.90 9.82
N GLY A 263 -17.80 -23.06 9.58
CA GLY A 263 -17.41 -24.07 8.58
C GLY A 263 -18.45 -24.25 7.49
N SER A 264 -18.64 -25.48 7.02
CA SER A 264 -19.56 -25.83 5.91
C SER A 264 -21.02 -25.45 6.13
N HIS A 265 -21.43 -25.19 7.37
CA HIS A 265 -22.78 -24.71 7.68
C HIS A 265 -22.91 -23.18 7.73
N SER A 266 -21.82 -22.42 7.54
CA SER A 266 -21.86 -20.95 7.53
C SER A 266 -22.45 -20.46 6.21
N ILE A 267 -23.60 -19.78 6.30
CA ILE A 267 -24.15 -19.00 5.18
C ILE A 267 -23.28 -17.77 4.85
N GLY A 268 -22.38 -17.36 5.76
CA GLY A 268 -21.49 -16.22 5.56
C GLY A 268 -20.48 -16.46 4.44
N ILE A 269 -19.93 -17.67 4.33
CA ILE A 269 -18.97 -18.06 3.29
C ILE A 269 -19.54 -17.85 1.87
N PRO A 270 -20.69 -18.45 1.48
CA PRO A 270 -21.26 -18.25 0.16
C PRO A 270 -21.71 -16.80 -0.04
N ILE A 271 -22.24 -16.11 0.98
CA ILE A 271 -22.60 -14.68 0.89
C ILE A 271 -21.36 -13.86 0.53
N ALA A 272 -20.26 -14.01 1.26
CA ALA A 272 -19.02 -13.26 1.02
C ALA A 272 -18.43 -13.54 -0.37
N LEU A 273 -18.57 -14.78 -0.86
CA LEU A 273 -18.15 -15.18 -2.20
C LEU A 273 -18.96 -14.48 -3.30
N VAL A 274 -20.29 -14.46 -3.17
CA VAL A 274 -21.18 -13.90 -4.22
C VAL A 274 -21.30 -12.37 -4.18
N LEU A 275 -21.00 -11.76 -3.02
CA LEU A 275 -21.22 -10.35 -2.76
C LEU A 275 -20.62 -9.41 -3.83
N PRO A 276 -19.37 -9.59 -4.31
CA PRO A 276 -18.81 -8.74 -5.36
C PRO A 276 -19.58 -8.82 -6.68
N TYR A 277 -20.08 -10.01 -7.04
CA TYR A 277 -20.85 -10.21 -8.27
C TYR A 277 -22.24 -9.55 -8.16
N ILE A 278 -22.86 -9.58 -6.98
CA ILE A 278 -24.12 -8.87 -6.71
C ILE A 278 -23.93 -7.35 -6.85
N PHE A 279 -22.83 -6.79 -6.35
CA PHE A 279 -22.54 -5.38 -6.55
C PHE A 279 -22.40 -5.03 -8.04
N ARG A 280 -21.70 -5.88 -8.81
CA ARG A 280 -21.61 -5.71 -10.26
C ARG A 280 -22.95 -5.81 -10.96
N LEU A 281 -23.80 -6.76 -10.56
CA LEU A 281 -25.16 -6.88 -11.06
C LEU A 281 -25.94 -5.57 -10.87
N PHE A 282 -25.93 -4.99 -9.67
CA PHE A 282 -26.63 -3.74 -9.39
C PHE A 282 -26.06 -2.55 -10.16
N GLN A 283 -24.73 -2.46 -10.31
CA GLN A 283 -24.11 -1.43 -11.14
C GLN A 283 -24.55 -1.54 -12.61
N CYS A 284 -24.56 -2.75 -13.18
CA CYS A 284 -25.00 -2.97 -14.56
C CYS A 284 -26.49 -2.64 -14.76
N LEU A 285 -27.36 -3.03 -13.81
CA LEU A 285 -28.78 -2.68 -13.84
C LEU A 285 -29.00 -1.16 -13.72
N ARG A 286 -28.21 -0.49 -12.87
CA ARG A 286 -28.26 0.97 -12.75
C ARG A 286 -27.83 1.65 -14.04
N GLN A 287 -26.72 1.20 -14.63
CA GLN A 287 -26.23 1.73 -15.89
C GLN A 287 -27.25 1.54 -17.02
N TYR A 288 -27.89 0.36 -17.10
CA TYR A 288 -28.98 0.12 -18.06
C TYR A 288 -30.15 1.09 -17.85
N LYS A 289 -30.52 1.37 -16.60
CA LYS A 289 -31.60 2.31 -16.29
C LYS A 289 -31.28 3.71 -16.84
N ASP A 290 -30.03 4.14 -16.70
CA ASP A 290 -29.56 5.48 -17.07
C ASP A 290 -29.30 5.62 -18.60
N THR A 291 -28.68 4.62 -19.25
CA THR A 291 -28.27 4.71 -20.67
C THR A 291 -29.19 3.97 -21.65
N LYS A 292 -30.00 3.02 -21.17
CA LYS A 292 -30.83 2.10 -21.99
C LYS A 292 -30.04 1.21 -22.96
N GLU A 293 -28.73 1.06 -22.76
CA GLU A 293 -27.89 0.22 -23.61
C GLU A 293 -28.04 -1.28 -23.27
N LYS A 294 -28.49 -2.09 -24.24
CA LYS A 294 -28.73 -3.53 -24.04
C LYS A 294 -27.48 -4.32 -23.64
N THR A 295 -26.28 -3.86 -24.02
CA THR A 295 -25.00 -4.46 -23.64
C THR A 295 -24.82 -4.54 -22.12
N THR A 296 -25.24 -3.50 -21.40
CA THR A 296 -25.18 -3.47 -19.94
C THR A 296 -26.10 -4.51 -19.29
N LEU A 297 -27.23 -4.83 -19.92
CA LEU A 297 -28.13 -5.89 -19.47
C LEU A 297 -27.54 -7.29 -19.68
N PHE A 298 -26.84 -7.53 -20.79
CA PHE A 298 -26.11 -8.79 -20.99
C PHE A 298 -25.00 -8.98 -19.96
N ASN A 299 -24.30 -7.89 -19.60
CA ASN A 299 -23.32 -7.94 -18.50
C ASN A 299 -24.00 -8.24 -17.15
N ALA A 300 -25.16 -7.64 -16.86
CA ALA A 300 -25.94 -7.95 -15.67
C ALA A 300 -26.28 -9.45 -15.60
N LEU A 301 -26.74 -10.04 -16.71
CA LEU A 301 -27.05 -11.46 -16.78
C LEU A 301 -25.83 -12.34 -16.53
N LYS A 302 -24.67 -11.98 -17.09
CA LYS A 302 -23.40 -12.69 -16.84
C LYS A 302 -23.05 -12.71 -15.34
N TYR A 303 -23.17 -11.58 -14.64
CA TYR A 303 -22.85 -11.54 -13.21
C TYR A 303 -23.88 -12.25 -12.35
N LEU A 304 -25.15 -12.28 -12.77
CA LEU A 304 -26.18 -13.10 -12.13
C LEU A 304 -25.86 -14.59 -12.23
N ASP A 305 -25.48 -15.06 -13.43
CA ASP A 305 -25.11 -16.46 -13.67
C ASP A 305 -23.89 -16.88 -12.81
N CYS A 306 -22.84 -16.05 -12.80
CA CYS A 306 -21.65 -16.26 -11.97
C CYS A 306 -21.99 -16.31 -10.47
N SER A 307 -22.88 -15.42 -10.01
CA SER A 307 -23.36 -15.44 -8.63
C SER A 307 -24.10 -16.74 -8.30
N THR A 308 -24.92 -17.25 -9.23
CA THR A 308 -25.68 -18.49 -9.00
C THR A 308 -24.80 -19.73 -9.07
N SER A 309 -23.79 -19.76 -9.94
CA SER A 309 -22.83 -20.86 -10.00
C SER A 309 -22.01 -20.92 -8.71
N ASP A 310 -21.46 -19.80 -8.26
CA ASP A 310 -20.61 -19.76 -7.07
C ASP A 310 -21.39 -20.07 -5.78
N PHE A 311 -22.68 -19.70 -5.73
CA PHE A 311 -23.57 -20.09 -4.64
C PHE A 311 -23.88 -21.60 -4.66
N SER A 312 -24.12 -22.17 -5.85
CA SER A 312 -24.45 -23.60 -6.01
C SER A 312 -23.26 -24.53 -5.78
N PHE A 313 -22.03 -24.05 -6.00
CA PHE A 313 -20.79 -24.79 -5.77
C PHE A 313 -20.14 -24.53 -4.41
N SER A 314 -20.76 -23.72 -3.55
CA SER A 314 -20.30 -23.56 -2.17
C SER A 314 -20.69 -24.82 -1.36
N PRO A 315 -19.69 -25.60 -0.86
CA PRO A 315 -19.90 -26.91 -0.23
C PRO A 315 -20.46 -26.86 1.19
#